data_AF-A0AAN8MMS2-F1
#
_entry.id   AF-A0AAN8MMS2-F1
#
_cell.length_a   1.000
_cell.length_b   1.000
_cell.length_c   1.000
_cell.angle_alpha   90.00
_cell.angle_beta   90.00
_cell.angle_gamma   90.00
#
_symmetry.space_group_name_H-M   'P 1'
#
loop_
_entity.id
_entity.type
_entity.pdbx_description
1 polymer ?
#
loop_
_entity_poly.entity_id
_entity_poly.type
_entity_poly.pdbx_seq_one_letter_code
_entity_poly.pdbx_strand_id
1 'polypeptide(L)'
;MATDQTILIVDATESQDQILQNGPFHHISVSPNGSYVALYTGDGKVWVIDVKFQQKLSEYDSGKTDEIPLDVQWCGIDSVVLVWEDEVHMVGPAGAALRWYYDSKVNLVPEMDGIRMITTEKCEFLQRVPDVTRSIFEFGSSSPPAGLLEAVGHLERKSPKADDAIQLIRPSLPEAVSACVQAAGHEFDVDWQKQLLKAASFGKSVIELYNSDDFVEMCKTLRVLNAVRFYEVGFGITADQLERLTPDKLIERLVARQEHLLALRISDYLSLPTDKIYIHWACMKVKLSVDDEDTICRTIVAKLSGKRGIAFDEIAKSAFEEGRGRLATQLLNYEPRAGRQVPLLLSMEEDEIALDKAIESMDSDLVFYVLLHLKKKLTIATFFRIINDRPLAYSLIETSARNIDTELLKDLYYQDDRKSDGANVILRESLMQENFTTRIDKLKLASKLLKDSKEHALDSSALEESIKLLTIQESLERDVFEETFVGLSLNDTIFKLTRLGFHPRANKIRSEFKMPDKRFWWIKLRGLVAKREWAEIEEWSKLKTSPIGWEPFFNECLSAGNTKVASIFIPKCRNLGPAERINMWVQCGMIVKAGEEALLAKDYTALEGLLPKATGAAIPEIQKMMQKLRPGR
;
A
#
# COMPACT_ATOMS: atom_id res chain seq x y z
N MET A 1 -46.49 13.44 -5.88
CA MET A 1 -47.55 12.55 -5.34
C MET A 1 -48.90 13.10 -5.81
N ALA A 2 -49.74 12.28 -6.47
CA ALA A 2 -51.10 12.68 -6.82
C ALA A 2 -52.01 12.62 -5.58
N THR A 3 -52.88 13.60 -5.41
CA THR A 3 -54.04 13.54 -4.51
C THR A 3 -55.32 13.52 -5.36
N ASP A 4 -56.49 13.35 -4.74
CA ASP A 4 -57.78 13.32 -5.44
C ASP A 4 -58.08 14.61 -6.22
N GLN A 5 -57.41 15.72 -5.90
CA GLN A 5 -57.67 17.02 -6.51
C GLN A 5 -56.45 17.60 -7.24
N THR A 6 -55.23 17.43 -6.71
CA THR A 6 -54.03 18.15 -7.13
C THR A 6 -52.78 17.25 -7.10
N ILE A 7 -51.61 17.80 -7.42
CA ILE A 7 -50.32 17.13 -7.33
C ILE A 7 -49.46 17.87 -6.30
N LEU A 8 -48.88 17.12 -5.37
CA LEU A 8 -47.92 17.61 -4.39
C LEU A 8 -46.50 17.22 -4.80
N ILE A 9 -45.60 18.20 -4.87
CA ILE A 9 -44.16 17.96 -4.91
C ILE A 9 -43.69 17.87 -3.46
N VAL A 10 -43.04 16.77 -3.10
CA VAL A 10 -42.60 16.50 -1.73
C VAL A 10 -41.11 16.28 -1.74
N ASP A 11 -40.39 17.03 -0.90
CA ASP A 11 -38.97 16.79 -0.59
C ASP A 11 -38.80 16.40 0.89
N ALA A 12 -37.55 16.31 1.37
CA ALA A 12 -37.27 15.89 2.74
C ALA A 12 -37.73 16.90 3.82
N THR A 13 -38.06 18.13 3.43
CA THR A 13 -38.31 19.27 4.32
C THR A 13 -39.66 19.94 4.13
N GLU A 14 -40.24 19.89 2.93
CA GLU A 14 -41.47 20.57 2.57
C GLU A 14 -42.35 19.76 1.60
N SER A 15 -43.63 20.10 1.60
CA SER A 15 -44.60 19.64 0.62
C SER A 15 -45.25 20.85 -0.04
N GLN A 16 -45.05 21.00 -1.35
CA GLN A 16 -45.58 22.10 -2.14
C GLN A 16 -46.72 21.62 -3.03
N ASP A 17 -47.91 22.18 -2.82
CA ASP A 17 -49.06 21.98 -3.68
C ASP A 17 -48.91 22.74 -5.00
N GLN A 18 -49.11 22.06 -6.12
CA GLN A 18 -49.08 22.65 -7.47
C GLN A 18 -50.43 23.25 -7.89
N ILE A 19 -51.45 23.16 -7.04
CA ILE A 19 -52.77 23.82 -7.15
C ILE A 19 -53.46 23.49 -8.49
N LEU A 20 -53.34 22.23 -8.92
CA LEU A 20 -54.12 21.72 -10.05
C LEU A 20 -55.56 21.44 -9.60
N GLN A 21 -56.54 21.69 -10.48
CA GLN A 21 -57.98 21.59 -10.13
C GLN A 21 -58.71 20.45 -10.84
N ASN A 22 -58.00 19.65 -11.64
CA ASN A 22 -58.58 18.64 -12.53
C ASN A 22 -58.23 17.21 -12.12
N GLY A 23 -57.93 17.00 -10.84
CA GLY A 23 -57.84 15.67 -10.28
C GLY A 23 -59.20 14.94 -10.29
N PRO A 24 -59.19 13.61 -10.10
CA PRO A 24 -58.03 12.80 -9.73
C PRO A 24 -57.07 12.56 -10.91
N PHE A 25 -55.78 12.45 -10.63
CA PHE A 25 -54.76 12.10 -11.62
C PHE A 25 -54.36 10.63 -11.44
N HIS A 26 -54.73 9.76 -12.37
CA HIS A 26 -54.49 8.32 -12.27
C HIS A 26 -53.06 7.93 -12.66
N HIS A 27 -52.44 8.65 -13.60
CA HIS A 27 -51.05 8.44 -14.01
C HIS A 27 -50.28 9.75 -14.05
N ILE A 28 -49.01 9.67 -13.63
CA ILE A 28 -48.03 10.76 -13.71
C ILE A 28 -46.76 10.16 -14.30
N SER A 29 -46.27 10.73 -15.40
CA SER A 29 -45.01 10.32 -16.02
C SER A 29 -44.18 11.54 -16.42
N VAL A 30 -42.89 11.54 -16.08
CA VAL A 30 -41.97 12.65 -16.36
C VAL A 30 -41.17 12.34 -17.62
N SER A 31 -40.96 13.33 -18.49
CA SER A 31 -40.20 13.14 -19.72
C SER A 31 -38.74 12.75 -19.43
N PRO A 32 -38.06 12.00 -20.32
CA PRO A 32 -36.69 11.51 -20.08
C PRO A 32 -35.64 12.59 -19.79
N ASN A 33 -35.89 13.82 -20.26
CA ASN A 33 -35.04 14.99 -20.02
C ASN A 33 -35.53 15.90 -18.86
N GLY A 34 -36.60 15.51 -18.16
CA GLY A 34 -37.15 16.25 -17.02
C GLY A 34 -37.81 17.59 -17.37
N SER A 35 -38.12 17.85 -18.64
CA SER A 35 -38.70 19.12 -19.08
C SER A 35 -40.22 19.17 -18.95
N TYR A 36 -40.90 18.03 -19.08
CA TYR A 36 -42.35 17.95 -19.17
C TYR A 36 -42.90 16.82 -18.28
N VAL A 37 -44.18 16.96 -17.92
CA VAL A 37 -44.93 15.95 -17.17
C VAL A 37 -46.21 15.63 -17.91
N ALA A 38 -46.47 14.35 -18.10
CA ALA A 38 -47.70 13.80 -18.65
C ALA A 38 -48.59 13.38 -17.48
N LEU A 39 -49.82 13.88 -17.47
CA LEU A 39 -50.83 13.61 -16.44
C LEU A 39 -52.06 13.00 -17.10
N TYR A 40 -52.52 11.85 -16.61
CA TYR A 40 -53.81 11.28 -17.02
C TYR A 40 -54.88 11.64 -15.99
N THR A 41 -55.88 12.42 -16.40
CA THR A 41 -56.98 12.91 -15.56
C THR A 41 -58.13 11.91 -15.47
N GLY A 42 -58.92 12.01 -14.41
CA GLY A 42 -60.10 11.17 -14.20
C GLY A 42 -61.24 11.38 -15.21
N ASP A 43 -61.22 12.47 -15.98
CA ASP A 43 -62.14 12.68 -17.10
C ASP A 43 -61.62 12.10 -18.43
N GLY A 44 -60.62 11.20 -18.37
CA GLY A 44 -60.13 10.45 -19.53
C GLY A 44 -59.19 11.24 -20.45
N LYS A 45 -58.53 12.30 -19.95
CA LYS A 45 -57.67 13.16 -20.77
C LYS A 45 -56.20 13.04 -20.38
N VAL A 46 -55.33 13.30 -21.35
CA VAL A 46 -53.88 13.42 -21.16
C VAL A 46 -53.49 14.87 -21.24
N TRP A 47 -52.87 15.36 -20.19
CA TRP A 47 -52.31 16.71 -20.14
C TRP A 47 -50.79 16.61 -20.19
N VAL A 48 -50.20 17.35 -21.12
CA VAL A 48 -48.76 17.62 -21.10
C VAL A 48 -48.56 19.01 -20.53
N ILE A 49 -47.86 19.08 -19.41
CA ILE A 49 -47.57 20.31 -18.69
C ILE A 49 -46.05 20.45 -18.53
N ASP A 50 -45.56 21.68 -18.39
CA ASP A 50 -44.17 21.91 -18.02
C ASP A 50 -43.88 21.40 -16.60
N VAL A 51 -42.62 21.09 -16.29
CA VAL A 51 -42.23 20.53 -14.98
C VAL A 51 -42.54 21.44 -13.78
N LYS A 52 -42.75 22.76 -14.02
CA LYS A 52 -43.15 23.73 -12.99
C LYS A 52 -44.66 23.80 -12.80
N PHE A 53 -45.43 23.02 -13.55
CA PHE A 53 -46.90 22.99 -13.51
C PHE A 53 -47.56 24.36 -13.78
N GLN A 54 -46.90 25.23 -14.55
CA GLN A 54 -47.36 26.60 -14.82
C GLN A 54 -48.13 26.71 -16.15
N GLN A 55 -47.75 25.92 -17.15
CA GLN A 55 -48.29 26.03 -18.50
C GLN A 55 -48.67 24.65 -19.05
N LYS A 56 -49.98 24.46 -19.28
CA LYS A 56 -50.49 23.34 -20.07
C LYS A 56 -50.10 23.54 -21.54
N LEU A 57 -49.35 22.58 -22.08
CA LEU A 57 -48.79 22.62 -23.43
C LEU A 57 -49.67 21.87 -24.44
N SER A 58 -50.24 20.75 -24.02
CA SER A 58 -51.11 19.92 -24.88
C SER A 58 -52.19 19.24 -24.04
N GLU A 59 -53.34 19.02 -24.66
CA GLU A 59 -54.45 18.25 -24.12
C GLU A 59 -54.92 17.26 -25.18
N TYR A 60 -55.16 16.02 -24.78
CA TYR A 60 -55.74 14.99 -25.62
C TYR A 60 -56.87 14.29 -24.89
N ASP A 61 -58.02 14.17 -25.55
CA ASP A 61 -59.16 13.40 -25.05
C ASP A 61 -59.09 11.99 -25.61
N SER A 62 -58.91 10.99 -24.72
CA SER A 62 -58.83 9.58 -25.13
C SER A 62 -60.20 9.04 -25.58
N GLY A 63 -61.29 9.73 -25.27
CA GLY A 63 -62.66 9.25 -25.47
C GLY A 63 -63.05 8.10 -24.53
N LYS A 64 -62.20 7.77 -23.56
CA LYS A 64 -62.35 6.65 -22.62
C LYS A 64 -62.43 7.16 -21.18
N THR A 65 -63.60 7.65 -20.77
CA THR A 65 -63.82 8.19 -19.42
C THR A 65 -63.91 7.11 -18.34
N ASP A 66 -64.37 5.92 -18.70
CA ASP A 66 -64.62 4.81 -17.76
C ASP A 66 -63.48 3.77 -17.73
N GLU A 67 -62.46 3.92 -18.59
CA GLU A 67 -61.34 2.98 -18.73
C GLU A 67 -60.00 3.68 -18.48
N ILE A 68 -59.37 3.36 -17.36
CA ILE A 68 -58.04 3.86 -17.02
C ILE A 68 -56.98 3.12 -17.86
N PRO A 69 -56.04 3.81 -18.50
CA PRO A 69 -54.94 3.17 -19.21
C PRO A 69 -54.12 2.30 -18.24
N LEU A 70 -53.63 1.17 -18.72
CA LEU A 70 -52.73 0.30 -17.97
C LEU A 70 -51.38 0.98 -17.70
N ASP A 71 -50.90 1.76 -18.66
CA ASP A 71 -49.64 2.49 -18.54
C ASP A 71 -49.64 3.77 -19.39
N VAL A 72 -48.87 4.77 -18.95
CA VAL A 72 -48.68 6.06 -19.61
C VAL A 72 -47.20 6.42 -19.55
N GLN A 73 -46.53 6.36 -20.69
CA GLN A 73 -45.08 6.54 -20.78
C GLN A 73 -44.67 7.47 -21.92
N TRP A 74 -43.52 8.10 -21.79
CA TRP A 74 -42.97 8.96 -22.82
C TRP A 74 -42.29 8.15 -23.93
N CYS A 75 -42.52 8.54 -25.17
CA CYS A 75 -41.78 8.09 -26.34
C CYS A 75 -40.86 9.23 -26.79
N GLY A 76 -39.57 9.11 -26.42
CA GLY A 76 -38.63 10.22 -26.52
C GLY A 76 -39.05 11.40 -25.64
N ILE A 77 -38.93 12.62 -26.15
CA ILE A 77 -39.31 13.84 -25.41
C ILE A 77 -40.57 14.52 -25.96
N ASP A 78 -41.08 14.06 -27.11
CA ASP A 78 -42.07 14.80 -27.90
C ASP A 78 -43.49 14.21 -27.85
N SER A 79 -43.64 12.98 -27.34
CA SER A 79 -44.90 12.27 -27.40
C SER A 79 -45.12 11.37 -26.19
N VAL A 80 -46.39 11.13 -25.87
CA VAL A 80 -46.84 10.29 -24.75
C VAL A 80 -47.62 9.12 -25.31
N VAL A 81 -47.29 7.91 -24.87
CA VAL A 81 -47.95 6.67 -25.27
C VAL A 81 -48.80 6.16 -24.13
N LEU A 82 -50.05 5.85 -24.45
CA LEU A 82 -51.05 5.27 -23.56
C LEU A 82 -51.38 3.87 -24.03
N VAL A 83 -51.46 2.94 -23.08
CA VAL A 83 -51.78 1.54 -23.36
C VAL A 83 -53.01 1.12 -22.55
N TRP A 84 -54.00 0.56 -23.23
CA TRP A 84 -55.11 -0.20 -22.66
C TRP A 84 -54.92 -1.71 -22.96
N GLU A 85 -55.92 -2.55 -22.68
CA GLU A 85 -55.81 -4.00 -22.92
C GLU A 85 -55.60 -4.36 -24.40
N ASP A 86 -56.27 -3.64 -25.30
CA ASP A 86 -56.34 -3.92 -26.74
C ASP A 86 -55.95 -2.72 -27.63
N GLU A 87 -55.71 -1.54 -27.03
CA GLU A 87 -55.43 -0.29 -27.76
C GLU A 87 -54.16 0.41 -27.26
N VAL A 88 -53.43 1.00 -28.20
CA VAL A 88 -52.28 1.87 -27.92
C VAL A 88 -52.44 3.20 -28.64
N HIS A 89 -52.40 4.30 -27.90
CA HIS A 89 -52.50 5.65 -28.45
C HIS A 89 -51.17 6.38 -28.24
N MET A 90 -50.55 6.87 -29.31
CA MET A 90 -49.41 7.79 -29.23
C MET A 90 -49.90 9.21 -29.47
N VAL A 91 -49.83 10.03 -28.43
CA VAL A 91 -50.23 11.43 -28.43
C VAL A 91 -49.00 12.29 -28.71
N GLY A 92 -49.01 12.96 -29.85
CA GLY A 92 -48.02 13.96 -30.21
C GLY A 92 -48.38 15.37 -29.75
N PRO A 93 -47.58 16.37 -30.15
CA PRO A 93 -47.86 17.77 -29.85
C PRO A 93 -49.21 18.22 -30.41
N ALA A 94 -49.84 19.19 -29.74
CA ALA A 94 -51.14 19.77 -30.11
C ALA A 94 -52.32 18.77 -30.14
N GLY A 95 -52.22 17.65 -29.41
CA GLY A 95 -53.32 16.68 -29.25
C GLY A 95 -53.55 15.78 -30.46
N ALA A 96 -52.65 15.77 -31.44
CA ALA A 96 -52.69 14.78 -32.52
C ALA A 96 -52.37 13.38 -31.96
N ALA A 97 -53.12 12.36 -32.36
CA ALA A 97 -52.89 11.00 -31.89
C ALA A 97 -52.89 9.97 -33.01
N LEU A 98 -51.98 9.00 -32.89
CA LEU A 98 -51.96 7.76 -33.67
C LEU A 98 -52.49 6.62 -32.80
N ARG A 99 -53.24 5.70 -33.41
CA ARG A 99 -53.88 4.58 -32.70
C ARG A 99 -53.53 3.26 -33.36
N TRP A 100 -53.18 2.28 -32.54
CA TRP A 100 -52.95 0.90 -32.94
C TRP A 100 -53.76 -0.05 -32.05
N TYR A 101 -54.08 -1.21 -32.61
CA TYR A 101 -54.87 -2.25 -31.95
C TYR A 101 -54.03 -3.52 -31.86
N TYR A 102 -54.03 -4.15 -30.68
CA TYR A 102 -53.23 -5.34 -30.38
C TYR A 102 -54.11 -6.46 -29.82
N ASP A 103 -53.86 -7.69 -30.26
CA ASP A 103 -54.57 -8.88 -29.77
C ASP A 103 -54.06 -9.36 -28.39
N SER A 104 -52.96 -8.77 -27.90
CA SER A 104 -52.35 -9.13 -26.62
C SER A 104 -51.84 -7.90 -25.88
N LYS A 105 -51.73 -8.02 -24.56
CA LYS A 105 -51.26 -6.95 -23.69
C LYS A 105 -49.87 -6.46 -24.12
N VAL A 106 -49.76 -5.15 -24.29
CA VAL A 106 -48.50 -4.46 -24.58
C VAL A 106 -47.87 -3.97 -23.28
N ASN A 107 -46.57 -4.20 -23.11
CA ASN A 107 -45.79 -3.58 -22.03
C ASN A 107 -44.89 -2.51 -22.62
N LEU A 108 -44.89 -1.32 -22.00
CA LEU A 108 -44.09 -0.19 -22.41
C LEU A 108 -42.77 -0.16 -21.67
N VAL A 109 -41.68 0.10 -22.39
CA VAL A 109 -40.36 0.39 -21.81
C VAL A 109 -39.86 1.71 -22.41
N PRO A 110 -39.95 2.83 -21.68
CA PRO A 110 -39.50 4.13 -22.17
C PRO A 110 -37.98 4.14 -22.37
N GLU A 111 -37.54 4.66 -23.51
CA GLU A 111 -36.14 4.88 -23.84
C GLU A 111 -35.90 6.37 -24.14
N MET A 112 -34.64 6.78 -24.30
CA MET A 112 -34.29 8.20 -24.43
C MET A 112 -34.79 8.86 -25.72
N ASP A 113 -34.89 8.06 -26.78
CA ASP A 113 -35.13 8.45 -28.17
C ASP A 113 -36.41 7.82 -28.73
N GLY A 114 -37.13 7.04 -27.91
CA GLY A 114 -38.34 6.33 -28.31
C GLY A 114 -38.92 5.52 -27.16
N ILE A 115 -39.66 4.47 -27.50
CA ILE A 115 -40.25 3.52 -26.55
C ILE A 115 -40.27 2.12 -27.16
N ARG A 116 -39.96 1.11 -26.36
CA ARG A 116 -40.18 -0.29 -26.77
C ARG A 116 -41.55 -0.75 -26.33
N MET A 117 -42.23 -1.41 -27.26
CA MET A 117 -43.51 -2.06 -27.04
C MET A 117 -43.28 -3.57 -27.10
N ILE A 118 -43.49 -4.25 -25.98
CA ILE A 118 -43.20 -5.67 -25.83
C ILE A 118 -44.49 -6.42 -25.60
N THR A 119 -44.82 -7.31 -26.53
CA THR A 119 -45.92 -8.28 -26.43
C THR A 119 -45.37 -9.68 -26.22
N THR A 120 -46.26 -10.68 -26.16
CA THR A 120 -45.85 -12.09 -26.08
C THR A 120 -45.18 -12.59 -27.36
N GLU A 121 -45.42 -11.92 -28.50
CA GLU A 121 -44.95 -12.35 -29.82
C GLU A 121 -43.92 -11.41 -30.44
N LYS A 122 -43.96 -10.10 -30.13
CA LYS A 122 -43.20 -9.06 -30.82
C LYS A 122 -42.55 -8.08 -29.85
N CYS A 123 -41.39 -7.56 -30.26
CA CYS A 123 -40.75 -6.41 -29.64
C CYS A 123 -40.60 -5.33 -30.72
N GLU A 124 -41.38 -4.27 -30.61
CA GLU A 124 -41.42 -3.16 -31.56
C GLU A 124 -40.78 -1.92 -30.93
N PHE A 125 -40.09 -1.11 -31.74
CA PHE A 125 -39.52 0.14 -31.29
C PHE A 125 -40.23 1.29 -32.00
N LEU A 126 -40.84 2.17 -31.22
CA LEU A 126 -41.56 3.34 -31.68
C LEU A 126 -40.73 4.57 -31.37
N GLN A 127 -40.47 5.39 -32.38
CA GLN A 127 -39.67 6.61 -32.28
C GLN A 127 -40.22 7.67 -33.23
N ARG A 128 -40.07 8.94 -32.87
CA ARG A 128 -40.31 10.06 -33.80
C ARG A 128 -39.30 9.98 -34.94
N VAL A 129 -39.77 9.98 -36.19
CA VAL A 129 -38.91 10.02 -37.37
C VAL A 129 -37.93 11.19 -37.26
N PRO A 130 -36.61 10.96 -37.26
CA PRO A 130 -35.62 12.02 -37.13
C PRO A 130 -35.70 13.02 -38.29
N ASP A 131 -35.44 14.30 -38.01
CA ASP A 131 -35.59 15.38 -38.99
C ASP A 131 -34.66 15.20 -40.21
N VAL A 132 -33.45 14.66 -39.99
CA VAL A 132 -32.50 14.34 -41.07
C VAL A 132 -33.06 13.27 -42.01
N THR A 133 -33.65 12.21 -41.46
CA THR A 133 -34.27 11.11 -42.21
C THR A 133 -35.49 11.61 -42.97
N ARG A 134 -36.34 12.40 -42.32
CA ARG A 134 -37.47 13.08 -42.97
C ARG A 134 -37.00 13.94 -44.14
N SER A 135 -35.97 14.77 -43.94
CA SER A 135 -35.47 15.67 -44.99
C SER A 135 -35.02 14.93 -46.25
N ILE A 136 -34.57 13.67 -46.13
CA ILE A 136 -34.10 12.85 -47.26
C ILE A 136 -35.26 12.11 -47.94
N PHE A 137 -36.16 11.51 -47.14
CA PHE A 137 -37.16 10.56 -47.66
C PHE A 137 -38.58 11.12 -47.79
N GLU A 138 -38.85 12.33 -47.29
CA GLU A 138 -40.16 12.97 -47.45
C GLU A 138 -40.52 13.11 -48.94
N PHE A 139 -41.74 12.71 -49.30
CA PHE A 139 -42.18 12.71 -50.68
C PHE A 139 -42.14 14.12 -51.28
N GLY A 140 -41.39 14.27 -52.38
CA GLY A 140 -41.20 15.56 -53.03
C GLY A 140 -40.20 16.48 -52.30
N SER A 141 -39.38 15.95 -51.39
CA SER A 141 -38.32 16.72 -50.75
C SER A 141 -37.36 17.29 -51.79
N SER A 142 -37.17 18.61 -51.74
CA SER A 142 -36.18 19.34 -52.52
C SER A 142 -34.95 19.70 -51.67
N SER A 143 -34.70 18.97 -50.59
CA SER A 143 -33.59 19.24 -49.68
C SER A 143 -32.25 18.84 -50.34
N PRO A 144 -31.14 19.52 -49.99
CA PRO A 144 -29.81 19.12 -50.50
C PRO A 144 -29.44 17.65 -50.19
N PRO A 145 -29.74 17.08 -49.00
CA PRO A 145 -29.56 15.65 -48.73
C PRO A 145 -30.36 14.72 -49.66
N ALA A 146 -31.62 15.04 -49.96
CA ALA A 146 -32.45 14.26 -50.89
C ALA A 146 -31.88 14.31 -52.32
N GLY A 147 -31.46 15.49 -52.77
CA GLY A 147 -30.79 15.67 -54.06
C GLY A 147 -29.48 14.89 -54.18
N LEU A 148 -28.72 14.77 -53.08
CA LEU A 148 -27.49 13.96 -53.06
C LEU A 148 -27.78 12.46 -53.22
N LEU A 149 -28.84 11.97 -52.57
CA LEU A 149 -29.29 10.58 -52.73
C LEU A 149 -29.79 10.31 -54.17
N GLU A 150 -30.54 11.25 -54.76
CA GLU A 150 -30.96 11.18 -56.16
C GLU A 150 -29.77 11.18 -57.13
N ALA A 151 -28.77 12.02 -56.87
CA ALA A 151 -27.54 12.08 -57.66
C ALA A 151 -26.80 10.72 -57.69
N VAL A 152 -26.77 10.00 -56.56
CA VAL A 152 -26.23 8.63 -56.51
C VAL A 152 -27.10 7.66 -57.30
N GLY A 153 -28.43 7.77 -57.25
CA GLY A 153 -29.32 6.98 -58.10
C GLY A 153 -29.05 7.18 -59.60
N HIS A 154 -28.78 8.42 -60.02
CA HIS A 154 -28.35 8.72 -61.39
C HIS A 154 -26.97 8.17 -61.73
N LEU A 155 -26.02 8.24 -60.78
CA LEU A 155 -24.67 7.71 -60.94
C LEU A 155 -24.69 6.18 -61.14
N GLU A 156 -25.50 5.46 -60.37
CA GLU A 156 -25.67 4.01 -60.49
C GLU A 156 -26.24 3.60 -61.86
N ARG A 157 -27.14 4.43 -62.40
CA ARG A 157 -27.68 4.29 -63.76
C ARG A 157 -26.73 4.79 -64.85
N LYS A 158 -25.51 5.22 -64.50
CA LYS A 158 -24.51 5.81 -65.39
C LYS A 158 -25.03 7.00 -66.19
N SER A 159 -25.93 7.79 -65.59
CA SER A 159 -26.52 8.97 -66.21
C SER A 159 -25.65 10.20 -65.99
N PRO A 160 -25.40 11.04 -67.02
CA PRO A 160 -24.66 12.30 -66.84
C PRO A 160 -25.39 13.30 -65.93
N LYS A 161 -26.70 13.12 -65.73
CA LYS A 161 -27.53 13.93 -64.82
C LYS A 161 -27.05 13.91 -63.36
N ALA A 162 -26.20 12.95 -62.98
CA ALA A 162 -25.60 12.92 -61.66
C ALA A 162 -24.71 14.15 -61.39
N ASP A 163 -23.99 14.65 -62.40
CA ASP A 163 -23.17 15.86 -62.25
C ASP A 163 -24.05 17.11 -62.14
N ASP A 164 -25.09 17.22 -62.99
CA ASP A 164 -26.07 18.31 -62.92
C ASP A 164 -26.71 18.41 -61.53
N ALA A 165 -27.11 17.27 -60.96
CA ALA A 165 -27.72 17.20 -59.63
C ALA A 165 -26.74 17.63 -58.53
N ILE A 166 -25.47 17.23 -58.63
CA ILE A 166 -24.43 17.66 -57.68
C ILE A 166 -24.12 19.16 -57.79
N GLN A 167 -24.04 19.72 -59.00
CA GLN A 167 -23.77 21.15 -59.17
C GLN A 167 -24.88 22.00 -58.56
N LEU A 168 -26.13 21.54 -58.61
CA LEU A 168 -27.28 22.22 -58.01
C LEU A 168 -27.15 22.36 -56.49
N ILE A 169 -26.64 21.33 -55.82
CA ILE A 169 -26.52 21.27 -54.35
C ILE A 169 -25.13 21.66 -53.83
N ARG A 170 -24.18 21.98 -54.72
CA ARG A 170 -22.77 22.26 -54.40
C ARG A 170 -22.56 23.26 -53.24
N PRO A 171 -23.33 24.36 -53.10
CA PRO A 171 -23.17 25.30 -51.99
C PRO A 171 -23.47 24.70 -50.61
N SER A 172 -24.32 23.69 -50.53
CA SER A 172 -24.76 23.04 -49.28
C SER A 172 -24.39 21.55 -49.23
N LEU A 173 -23.39 21.17 -50.02
CA LEU A 173 -22.94 19.79 -50.13
C LEU A 173 -22.32 19.25 -48.82
N PRO A 174 -21.54 20.03 -48.04
CA PRO A 174 -21.06 19.57 -46.74
C PRO A 174 -22.19 19.20 -45.76
N GLU A 175 -23.24 20.02 -45.69
CA GLU A 175 -24.43 19.75 -44.87
C GLU A 175 -25.20 18.54 -45.40
N ALA A 176 -25.33 18.41 -46.73
CA ALA A 176 -25.98 17.26 -47.37
C ALA A 176 -25.27 15.93 -47.04
N VAL A 177 -23.93 15.93 -47.10
CA VAL A 177 -23.10 14.77 -46.74
C VAL A 177 -23.30 14.44 -45.26
N SER A 178 -23.21 15.43 -44.37
CA SER A 178 -23.40 15.22 -42.92
C SER A 178 -24.79 14.66 -42.60
N ALA A 179 -25.85 15.20 -43.20
CA ALA A 179 -27.21 14.70 -43.04
C ALA A 179 -27.38 13.25 -43.53
N CYS A 180 -26.76 12.87 -44.66
CA CYS A 180 -26.78 11.49 -45.14
C CYS A 180 -26.05 10.54 -44.17
N VAL A 181 -24.92 10.98 -43.58
CA VAL A 181 -24.19 10.21 -42.57
C VAL A 181 -25.05 10.02 -41.31
N GLN A 182 -25.64 11.09 -40.79
CA GLN A 182 -26.51 11.03 -39.61
C GLN A 182 -27.75 10.17 -39.84
N ALA A 183 -28.43 10.35 -40.99
CA ALA A 183 -29.59 9.55 -41.35
C ALA A 183 -29.25 8.05 -41.43
N ALA A 184 -28.07 7.68 -41.92
CA ALA A 184 -27.64 6.28 -41.93
C ALA A 184 -27.60 5.68 -40.52
N GLY A 185 -27.26 6.45 -39.49
CA GLY A 185 -27.26 6.02 -38.09
C GLY A 185 -28.64 5.69 -37.52
N HIS A 186 -29.68 6.36 -38.01
CA HIS A 186 -31.06 6.16 -37.59
C HIS A 186 -31.75 4.99 -38.31
N GLU A 187 -31.24 4.58 -39.48
CA GLU A 187 -31.80 3.45 -40.23
C GLU A 187 -31.41 2.10 -39.61
N PHE A 188 -32.35 1.15 -39.64
CA PHE A 188 -32.13 -0.25 -39.25
C PHE A 188 -31.90 -1.17 -40.44
N ASP A 189 -32.38 -0.78 -41.62
CA ASP A 189 -32.18 -1.53 -42.85
C ASP A 189 -30.76 -1.30 -43.40
N VAL A 190 -30.01 -2.40 -43.54
CA VAL A 190 -28.63 -2.39 -44.03
C VAL A 190 -28.52 -1.86 -45.45
N ASP A 191 -29.54 -2.05 -46.29
CA ASP A 191 -29.53 -1.56 -47.67
C ASP A 191 -29.65 -0.03 -47.71
N TRP A 192 -30.54 0.55 -46.91
CA TRP A 192 -30.66 2.01 -46.78
C TRP A 192 -29.43 2.65 -46.14
N GLN A 193 -28.88 2.04 -45.08
CA GLN A 193 -27.60 2.47 -44.49
C GLN A 193 -26.49 2.56 -45.56
N LYS A 194 -26.35 1.54 -46.41
CA LYS A 194 -25.36 1.53 -47.49
C LYS A 194 -25.63 2.60 -48.55
N GLN A 195 -26.89 2.79 -48.94
CA GLN A 195 -27.25 3.81 -49.94
C GLN A 195 -26.93 5.22 -49.43
N LEU A 196 -27.28 5.52 -48.17
CA LEU A 196 -26.99 6.80 -47.53
C LEU A 196 -25.48 7.04 -47.36
N LEU A 197 -24.72 6.03 -46.93
CA LEU A 197 -23.26 6.12 -46.86
C LEU A 197 -22.62 6.25 -48.25
N LYS A 198 -23.20 5.64 -49.29
CA LYS A 198 -22.74 5.82 -50.67
C LYS A 198 -23.00 7.24 -51.17
N ALA A 199 -24.15 7.83 -50.84
CA ALA A 199 -24.47 9.24 -51.07
C ALA A 199 -23.46 10.17 -50.40
N ALA A 200 -23.20 9.95 -49.11
CA ALA A 200 -22.18 10.70 -48.38
C ALA A 200 -20.77 10.53 -48.98
N SER A 201 -20.37 9.31 -49.35
CA SER A 201 -19.08 9.02 -49.96
C SER A 201 -18.93 9.70 -51.33
N PHE A 202 -20.00 9.79 -52.12
CA PHE A 202 -20.00 10.47 -53.41
C PHE A 202 -19.87 11.98 -53.21
N GLY A 203 -20.68 12.58 -52.35
CA GLY A 203 -20.61 14.02 -52.04
C GLY A 203 -19.24 14.44 -51.50
N LYS A 204 -18.66 13.66 -50.59
CA LYS A 204 -17.29 13.86 -50.08
C LYS A 204 -16.25 13.92 -51.19
N SER A 205 -16.37 13.11 -52.25
CA SER A 205 -15.37 13.08 -53.34
C SER A 205 -15.31 14.37 -54.17
N VAL A 206 -16.35 15.21 -54.08
CA VAL A 206 -16.46 16.47 -54.81
C VAL A 206 -16.02 17.68 -53.97
N ILE A 207 -15.91 17.53 -52.64
CA ILE A 207 -15.49 18.59 -51.72
C ILE A 207 -13.96 18.59 -51.58
N GLU A 208 -13.31 19.72 -51.81
CA GLU A 208 -11.83 19.84 -51.78
C GLU A 208 -11.23 19.66 -50.37
N LEU A 209 -11.92 20.12 -49.32
CA LEU A 209 -11.46 20.06 -47.92
C LEU A 209 -12.59 19.57 -47.01
N TYR A 210 -12.79 18.26 -46.94
CA TYR A 210 -13.81 17.63 -46.08
C TYR A 210 -13.18 16.79 -44.97
N ASN A 211 -13.56 17.05 -43.70
CA ASN A 211 -13.19 16.17 -42.60
C ASN A 211 -14.00 14.88 -42.67
N SER A 212 -13.32 13.74 -42.77
CA SER A 212 -13.94 12.42 -42.94
C SER A 212 -14.18 11.67 -41.65
N ASP A 213 -13.83 12.25 -40.50
CA ASP A 213 -13.90 11.58 -39.20
C ASP A 213 -15.32 11.09 -38.90
N ASP A 214 -16.34 11.95 -39.02
CA ASP A 214 -17.75 11.60 -38.77
C ASP A 214 -18.24 10.45 -39.66
N PHE A 215 -17.82 10.44 -40.93
CA PHE A 215 -18.15 9.38 -41.88
C PHE A 215 -17.52 8.04 -41.45
N VAL A 216 -16.26 8.07 -41.04
CA VAL A 216 -15.52 6.87 -40.61
C VAL A 216 -16.09 6.34 -39.29
N GLU A 217 -16.37 7.22 -38.33
CA GLU A 217 -16.98 6.85 -37.05
C GLU A 217 -18.38 6.26 -37.24
N MET A 218 -19.23 6.86 -38.08
CA MET A 218 -20.54 6.29 -38.38
C MET A 218 -20.44 4.90 -39.02
N CYS A 219 -19.50 4.68 -39.94
CA CYS A 219 -19.25 3.35 -40.52
C CYS A 219 -18.85 2.32 -39.44
N LYS A 220 -18.00 2.70 -38.49
CA LYS A 220 -17.61 1.85 -37.36
C LYS A 220 -18.82 1.52 -36.48
N THR A 221 -19.60 2.55 -36.10
CA THR A 221 -20.79 2.42 -35.26
C THR A 221 -21.83 1.51 -35.91
N LEU A 222 -22.14 1.71 -37.19
CA LEU A 222 -23.10 0.88 -37.92
C LEU A 222 -22.67 -0.57 -38.03
N ARG A 223 -21.36 -0.84 -38.20
CA ARG A 223 -20.85 -2.21 -38.21
C ARG A 223 -21.08 -2.91 -36.87
N VAL A 224 -20.89 -2.21 -35.76
CA VAL A 224 -21.16 -2.73 -34.41
C VAL A 224 -22.66 -2.91 -34.20
N LEU A 225 -23.47 -1.90 -34.51
CA LEU A 225 -24.92 -1.94 -34.40
C LEU A 225 -25.51 -3.13 -35.17
N ASN A 226 -25.14 -3.29 -36.43
CA ASN A 226 -25.66 -4.39 -37.25
C ASN A 226 -25.25 -5.77 -36.71
N ALA A 227 -24.06 -5.89 -36.13
CA ALA A 227 -23.60 -7.14 -35.53
C ALA A 227 -24.41 -7.49 -34.26
N VAL A 228 -24.72 -6.50 -33.40
CA VAL A 228 -25.48 -6.76 -32.17
C VAL A 228 -26.99 -6.81 -32.38
N ARG A 229 -27.51 -6.16 -33.44
CA ARG A 229 -28.92 -6.22 -33.85
C ARG A 229 -29.28 -7.53 -34.56
N PHE A 230 -28.29 -8.27 -35.06
CA PHE A 230 -28.51 -9.55 -35.74
C PHE A 230 -29.37 -10.48 -34.88
N TYR A 231 -30.32 -11.21 -35.48
CA TYR A 231 -31.41 -11.87 -34.73
C TYR A 231 -30.93 -12.89 -33.67
N GLU A 232 -29.77 -13.54 -33.87
CA GLU A 232 -29.19 -14.47 -32.88
C GLU A 232 -28.68 -13.75 -31.63
N VAL A 233 -28.25 -12.50 -31.78
CA VAL A 233 -27.82 -11.63 -30.68
C VAL A 233 -29.02 -10.84 -30.13
N GLY A 234 -29.87 -10.28 -31.00
CA GLY A 234 -31.14 -9.66 -30.64
C GLY A 234 -31.03 -8.38 -29.81
N PHE A 235 -29.92 -7.66 -29.88
CA PHE A 235 -29.73 -6.40 -29.15
C PHE A 235 -30.13 -5.20 -30.02
N GLY A 236 -31.44 -4.93 -30.07
CA GLY A 236 -32.05 -3.87 -30.89
C GLY A 236 -31.80 -2.45 -30.39
N ILE A 237 -30.55 -2.04 -30.22
CA ILE A 237 -30.13 -0.71 -29.74
C ILE A 237 -30.03 0.31 -30.88
N THR A 238 -30.41 1.57 -30.65
CA THR A 238 -30.22 2.68 -31.61
C THR A 238 -28.79 3.25 -31.55
N ALA A 239 -28.43 4.11 -32.52
CA ALA A 239 -27.13 4.80 -32.48
C ALA A 239 -27.02 5.71 -31.25
N ASP A 240 -28.06 6.50 -30.97
CA ASP A 240 -28.10 7.44 -29.84
C ASP A 240 -28.01 6.71 -28.49
N GLN A 241 -28.70 5.56 -28.38
CA GLN A 241 -28.61 4.70 -27.20
C GLN A 241 -27.21 4.12 -27.03
N LEU A 242 -26.53 3.71 -28.11
CA LEU A 242 -25.18 3.18 -28.04
C LEU A 242 -24.18 4.26 -27.64
N GLU A 243 -24.35 5.49 -28.14
CA GLU A 243 -23.54 6.64 -27.74
C GLU A 243 -23.66 6.92 -26.24
N ARG A 244 -24.90 6.93 -25.71
CA ARG A 244 -25.13 7.13 -24.27
C ARG A 244 -24.68 5.94 -23.41
N LEU A 245 -24.91 4.71 -23.89
CA LEU A 245 -24.52 3.49 -23.17
C LEU A 245 -23.00 3.35 -23.13
N THR A 246 -22.32 3.77 -24.19
CA THR A 246 -20.90 3.54 -24.53
C THR A 246 -20.59 2.11 -25.00
N PRO A 247 -19.60 1.94 -25.89
CA PRO A 247 -19.15 0.62 -26.35
C PRO A 247 -18.68 -0.31 -25.22
N ASP A 248 -18.00 0.21 -24.19
CA ASP A 248 -17.53 -0.59 -23.05
C ASP A 248 -18.69 -1.28 -22.31
N LYS A 249 -19.80 -0.57 -22.11
CA LYS A 249 -20.99 -1.15 -21.46
C LYS A 249 -21.76 -2.09 -22.38
N LEU A 250 -21.73 -1.87 -23.69
CA LEU A 250 -22.23 -2.85 -24.64
C LEU A 250 -21.45 -4.18 -24.53
N ILE A 251 -20.12 -4.11 -24.47
CA ILE A 251 -19.26 -5.28 -24.26
C ILE A 251 -19.61 -6.00 -22.95
N GLU A 252 -19.76 -5.27 -21.83
CA GLU A 252 -20.18 -5.86 -20.54
C GLU A 252 -21.51 -6.63 -20.67
N ARG A 253 -22.51 -6.07 -21.38
CA ARG A 253 -23.80 -6.73 -21.61
C ARG A 253 -23.68 -7.97 -22.49
N LEU A 254 -22.86 -7.94 -23.55
CA LEU A 254 -22.59 -9.10 -24.39
C LEU A 254 -21.90 -10.22 -23.60
N VAL A 255 -20.91 -9.87 -22.79
CA VAL A 255 -20.19 -10.81 -21.91
C VAL A 255 -21.14 -11.46 -20.90
N ALA A 256 -22.05 -10.69 -20.30
CA ALA A 256 -23.07 -11.20 -19.38
C ALA A 256 -24.04 -12.19 -20.05
N ARG A 257 -24.28 -12.03 -21.36
CA ARG A 257 -25.05 -12.95 -22.21
C ARG A 257 -24.22 -14.11 -22.78
N GLN A 258 -22.94 -14.23 -22.38
CA GLN A 258 -21.99 -15.24 -22.85
C GLN A 258 -21.62 -15.15 -24.34
N GLU A 259 -21.83 -13.99 -24.97
CA GLU A 259 -21.45 -13.70 -26.35
C GLU A 259 -19.95 -13.32 -26.46
N HIS A 260 -19.06 -14.13 -25.88
CA HIS A 260 -17.64 -13.77 -25.72
C HIS A 260 -16.93 -13.57 -27.06
N LEU A 261 -17.26 -14.37 -28.08
CA LEU A 261 -16.62 -14.25 -29.41
C LEU A 261 -16.99 -12.93 -30.08
N LEU A 262 -18.26 -12.55 -30.03
CA LEU A 262 -18.73 -11.29 -30.60
C LEU A 262 -18.14 -10.11 -29.84
N ALA A 263 -18.16 -10.16 -28.50
CA ALA A 263 -17.53 -9.16 -27.65
C ALA A 263 -16.05 -8.98 -27.98
N LEU A 264 -15.27 -10.06 -28.14
CA LEU A 264 -13.86 -9.98 -28.53
C LEU A 264 -13.67 -9.32 -29.89
N ARG A 265 -14.47 -9.69 -30.89
CA ARG A 265 -14.38 -9.11 -32.24
C ARG A 265 -14.70 -7.61 -32.25
N ILE A 266 -15.71 -7.19 -31.48
CA ILE A 266 -16.07 -5.78 -31.35
C ILE A 266 -14.97 -5.02 -30.60
N SER A 267 -14.46 -5.55 -29.49
CA SER A 267 -13.36 -4.93 -28.74
C SER A 267 -12.10 -4.81 -29.58
N ASP A 268 -11.69 -5.85 -30.30
CA ASP A 268 -10.52 -5.78 -31.20
C ASP A 268 -10.74 -4.74 -32.32
N TYR A 269 -11.95 -4.69 -32.89
CA TYR A 269 -12.29 -3.73 -33.94
C TYR A 269 -12.27 -2.28 -33.46
N LEU A 270 -12.76 -2.02 -32.25
CA LEU A 270 -12.79 -0.70 -31.62
C LEU A 270 -11.51 -0.39 -30.83
N SER A 271 -10.53 -1.30 -30.79
CA SER A 271 -9.30 -1.19 -30.00
C SER A 271 -9.55 -1.00 -28.48
N LEU A 272 -10.59 -1.66 -27.97
CA LEU A 272 -10.95 -1.69 -26.54
C LEU A 272 -10.22 -2.82 -25.80
N PRO A 273 -10.06 -2.71 -24.47
CA PRO A 273 -9.50 -3.79 -23.66
C PRO A 273 -10.30 -5.10 -23.77
N THR A 274 -9.58 -6.22 -23.83
CA THR A 274 -10.16 -7.58 -23.97
C THR A 274 -9.97 -8.46 -22.75
N ASP A 275 -9.21 -8.00 -21.75
CA ASP A 275 -8.87 -8.68 -20.51
C ASP A 275 -10.11 -9.18 -19.76
N LYS A 276 -11.10 -8.30 -19.53
CA LYS A 276 -12.35 -8.65 -18.84
C LYS A 276 -13.14 -9.74 -19.56
N ILE A 277 -13.10 -9.75 -20.89
CA ILE A 277 -13.82 -10.74 -21.71
C ILE A 277 -13.19 -12.12 -21.52
N TYR A 278 -11.86 -12.19 -21.56
CA TYR A 278 -11.11 -13.43 -21.32
C TYR A 278 -11.29 -13.95 -19.90
N ILE A 279 -11.23 -13.07 -18.89
CA ILE A 279 -11.44 -13.45 -17.48
C ILE A 279 -12.85 -14.01 -17.29
N HIS A 280 -13.88 -13.31 -17.76
CA HIS A 280 -15.26 -13.79 -17.63
C HIS A 280 -15.48 -15.10 -18.40
N TRP A 281 -14.92 -15.24 -19.60
CA TRP A 281 -14.97 -16.52 -20.33
C TRP A 281 -14.33 -17.66 -19.52
N ALA A 282 -13.17 -17.42 -18.90
CA ALA A 282 -12.49 -18.41 -18.09
C ALA A 282 -13.31 -18.79 -16.85
N CYS A 283 -13.87 -17.81 -16.13
CA CYS A 283 -14.80 -18.06 -15.04
C CYS A 283 -15.99 -18.89 -15.51
N MET A 284 -16.60 -18.57 -16.65
CA MET A 284 -17.72 -19.35 -17.18
C MET A 284 -17.31 -20.78 -17.55
N LYS A 285 -16.11 -20.97 -18.10
CA LYS A 285 -15.55 -22.30 -18.40
C LYS A 285 -15.37 -23.11 -17.11
N VAL A 286 -14.95 -22.50 -16.01
CA VAL A 286 -14.85 -23.17 -14.70
C VAL A 286 -16.23 -23.57 -14.17
N LYS A 287 -17.21 -22.68 -14.26
CA LYS A 287 -18.57 -22.90 -13.73
C LYS A 287 -19.37 -23.96 -14.51
N LEU A 288 -19.30 -23.93 -15.83
CA LEU A 288 -20.13 -24.79 -16.68
C LEU A 288 -19.48 -26.11 -17.09
N SER A 289 -18.16 -26.23 -17.02
CA SER A 289 -17.48 -27.42 -17.53
C SER A 289 -17.69 -28.63 -16.61
N VAL A 290 -18.01 -29.76 -17.23
CA VAL A 290 -18.05 -31.10 -16.60
C VAL A 290 -16.71 -31.84 -16.70
N ASP A 291 -15.70 -31.21 -17.32
CA ASP A 291 -14.38 -31.79 -17.50
C ASP A 291 -13.62 -31.88 -16.16
N ASP A 292 -12.56 -32.69 -16.13
CA ASP A 292 -11.67 -32.77 -14.97
C ASP A 292 -10.88 -31.46 -14.75
N GLU A 293 -10.50 -31.18 -13.50
CA GLU A 293 -9.83 -29.93 -13.12
C GLU A 293 -8.53 -29.68 -13.90
N ASP A 294 -7.71 -30.72 -14.16
CA ASP A 294 -6.45 -30.57 -14.87
C ASP A 294 -6.68 -30.22 -16.35
N THR A 295 -7.73 -30.75 -16.99
CA THR A 295 -8.14 -30.38 -18.36
C THR A 295 -8.70 -28.96 -18.43
N ILE A 296 -9.51 -28.54 -17.45
CA ILE A 296 -10.00 -27.16 -17.36
C ILE A 296 -8.82 -26.18 -17.24
N CYS A 297 -7.90 -26.45 -16.32
CA CYS A 297 -6.71 -25.64 -16.09
C CYS A 297 -5.88 -25.47 -17.37
N ARG A 298 -5.54 -26.58 -18.04
CA ARG A 298 -4.78 -26.55 -19.31
C ARG A 298 -5.49 -25.74 -20.40
N THR A 299 -6.80 -25.87 -20.52
CA THR A 299 -7.59 -25.16 -21.53
C THR A 299 -7.59 -23.65 -21.28
N ILE A 300 -7.76 -23.25 -20.02
CA ILE A 300 -7.73 -21.83 -19.62
C ILE A 300 -6.34 -21.27 -19.88
N VAL A 301 -5.29 -21.90 -19.32
CA VAL A 301 -3.91 -21.42 -19.47
C VAL A 301 -3.49 -21.34 -20.93
N ALA A 302 -3.82 -22.34 -21.75
CA ALA A 302 -3.50 -22.32 -23.17
C ALA A 302 -4.15 -21.14 -23.92
N LYS A 303 -5.40 -20.78 -23.59
CA LYS A 303 -6.10 -19.67 -24.23
C LYS A 303 -5.65 -18.30 -23.71
N LEU A 304 -5.28 -18.23 -22.44
CA LEU A 304 -4.87 -16.99 -21.77
C LEU A 304 -3.37 -16.69 -21.95
N SER A 305 -2.56 -17.68 -22.34
CA SER A 305 -1.13 -17.51 -22.59
C SER A 305 -0.86 -16.43 -23.65
N GLY A 306 0.07 -15.52 -23.35
CA GLY A 306 0.48 -14.42 -24.22
C GLY A 306 -0.48 -13.22 -24.26
N LYS A 307 -1.59 -13.25 -23.51
CA LYS A 307 -2.49 -12.10 -23.36
C LYS A 307 -2.04 -11.21 -22.21
N ARG A 308 -2.20 -9.89 -22.36
CA ARG A 308 -1.80 -8.89 -21.36
C ARG A 308 -2.97 -8.56 -20.43
N GLY A 309 -2.65 -8.20 -19.18
CA GLY A 309 -3.64 -7.69 -18.22
C GLY A 309 -4.56 -8.74 -17.58
N ILE A 310 -4.30 -10.03 -17.79
CA ILE A 310 -5.11 -11.09 -17.20
C ILE A 310 -4.82 -11.21 -15.70
N ALA A 311 -5.89 -11.14 -14.91
CA ALA A 311 -5.93 -11.39 -13.49
C ALA A 311 -6.39 -12.84 -13.26
N PHE A 312 -5.45 -13.74 -12.93
CA PHE A 312 -5.75 -15.13 -12.61
C PHE A 312 -6.41 -15.28 -11.24
N ASP A 313 -6.28 -14.28 -10.36
CA ASP A 313 -6.89 -14.26 -9.02
C ASP A 313 -8.43 -14.33 -9.08
N GLU A 314 -9.07 -13.63 -10.02
CA GLU A 314 -10.53 -13.67 -10.17
C GLU A 314 -11.02 -15.05 -10.66
N ILE A 315 -10.26 -15.69 -11.55
CA ILE A 315 -10.57 -17.01 -12.09
C ILE A 315 -10.39 -18.08 -11.00
N ALA A 316 -9.29 -17.99 -10.23
CA ALA A 316 -9.02 -18.87 -9.10
C ALA A 316 -10.09 -18.73 -8.02
N LYS A 317 -10.52 -17.50 -7.71
CA LYS A 317 -11.62 -17.25 -6.77
C LYS A 317 -12.92 -17.89 -7.25
N SER A 318 -13.26 -17.74 -8.54
CA SER A 318 -14.42 -18.42 -9.11
C SER A 318 -14.31 -19.95 -9.02
N ALA A 319 -13.13 -20.53 -9.17
CA ALA A 319 -12.95 -21.98 -8.99
C ALA A 319 -13.16 -22.42 -7.55
N PHE A 320 -12.68 -21.63 -6.59
CA PHE A 320 -12.88 -21.90 -5.17
C PHE A 320 -14.35 -21.82 -4.75
N GLU A 321 -15.08 -20.80 -5.21
CA GLU A 321 -16.52 -20.62 -4.95
C GLU A 321 -17.37 -21.79 -5.49
N GLU A 322 -16.94 -22.42 -6.58
CA GLU A 322 -17.57 -23.62 -7.15
C GLU A 322 -17.10 -24.93 -6.48
N GLY A 323 -16.32 -24.85 -5.40
CA GLY A 323 -15.83 -26.00 -4.64
C GLY A 323 -14.62 -26.72 -5.25
N ARG A 324 -13.98 -26.15 -6.29
CA ARG A 324 -12.82 -26.72 -7.00
C ARG A 324 -11.50 -26.17 -6.44
N GLY A 325 -11.19 -26.50 -5.19
CA GLY A 325 -10.03 -25.95 -4.46
C GLY A 325 -8.67 -26.26 -5.11
N ARG A 326 -8.48 -27.47 -5.65
CA ARG A 326 -7.23 -27.83 -6.35
C ARG A 326 -7.06 -27.05 -7.65
N LEU A 327 -8.12 -26.87 -8.44
CA LEU A 327 -8.10 -25.99 -9.61
C LEU A 327 -7.76 -24.54 -9.24
N ALA A 328 -8.36 -24.03 -8.15
CA ALA A 328 -8.12 -22.66 -7.69
C ALA A 328 -6.63 -22.43 -7.37
N THR A 329 -6.00 -23.33 -6.62
CA THR A 329 -4.57 -23.22 -6.29
C THR A 329 -3.67 -23.37 -7.52
N GLN A 330 -4.00 -24.28 -8.45
CA GLN A 330 -3.26 -24.42 -9.71
C GLN A 330 -3.34 -23.16 -10.58
N LEU A 331 -4.52 -22.56 -10.74
CA LEU A 331 -4.72 -21.34 -11.53
C LEU A 331 -4.00 -20.15 -10.89
N LEU A 332 -4.00 -20.08 -9.56
CA LEU A 332 -3.38 -18.97 -8.84
C LEU A 332 -1.86 -18.93 -8.97
N ASN A 333 -1.20 -20.07 -9.24
CA ASN A 333 0.23 -20.10 -9.56
C ASN A 333 0.61 -19.33 -10.83
N TYR A 334 -0.37 -19.04 -11.70
CA TYR A 334 -0.16 -18.22 -12.90
C TYR A 334 -0.42 -16.73 -12.65
N GLU A 335 -0.85 -16.32 -11.45
CA GLU A 335 -0.94 -14.90 -11.08
C GLU A 335 0.46 -14.37 -10.70
N PRO A 336 1.04 -13.42 -11.46
CA PRO A 336 2.39 -12.93 -11.18
C PRO A 336 2.46 -12.02 -9.95
N ARG A 337 1.33 -11.46 -9.51
CA ARG A 337 1.28 -10.51 -8.39
C ARG A 337 1.04 -11.24 -7.07
N ALA A 338 2.09 -11.40 -6.28
CA ALA A 338 2.01 -12.00 -4.95
C ALA A 338 0.97 -11.32 -4.04
N GLY A 339 0.84 -9.98 -4.11
CA GLY A 339 -0.14 -9.23 -3.32
C GLY A 339 -1.61 -9.55 -3.65
N ARG A 340 -1.90 -10.21 -4.78
CA ARG A 340 -3.24 -10.75 -5.10
C ARG A 340 -3.36 -12.23 -4.78
N GLN A 341 -2.29 -12.98 -4.99
CA GLN A 341 -2.21 -14.41 -4.66
C GLN A 341 -2.36 -14.67 -3.16
N VAL A 342 -1.59 -13.96 -2.34
CA VAL A 342 -1.49 -14.22 -0.90
C VAL A 342 -2.82 -14.02 -0.17
N PRO A 343 -3.57 -12.91 -0.35
CA PRO A 343 -4.88 -12.75 0.30
C PRO A 343 -5.88 -13.83 -0.09
N LEU A 344 -5.87 -14.27 -1.36
CA LEU A 344 -6.75 -15.34 -1.83
C LEU A 344 -6.36 -16.68 -1.18
N LEU A 345 -5.08 -17.03 -1.13
CA LEU A 345 -4.60 -18.24 -0.44
C LEU A 345 -5.03 -18.27 1.04
N LEU A 346 -4.90 -17.14 1.75
CA LEU A 346 -5.36 -17.03 3.14
C LEU A 346 -6.86 -17.26 3.27
N SER A 347 -7.67 -16.74 2.34
CA SER A 347 -9.12 -16.96 2.32
C SER A 347 -9.51 -18.41 2.02
N MET A 348 -8.65 -19.14 1.31
CA MET A 348 -8.80 -20.57 1.00
C MET A 348 -8.23 -21.48 2.11
N GLU A 349 -7.79 -20.91 3.23
CA GLU A 349 -7.14 -21.61 4.36
C GLU A 349 -5.79 -22.27 4.03
N GLU A 350 -5.16 -21.91 2.91
CA GLU A 350 -3.84 -22.38 2.49
C GLU A 350 -2.72 -21.56 3.13
N ASP A 351 -2.67 -21.60 4.47
CA ASP A 351 -1.85 -20.73 5.33
C ASP A 351 -0.33 -20.85 5.04
N GLU A 352 0.19 -22.08 4.95
CA GLU A 352 1.62 -22.33 4.73
C GLU A 352 2.05 -21.87 3.32
N ILE A 353 1.24 -22.15 2.30
CA ILE A 353 1.48 -21.73 0.92
C ILE A 353 1.41 -20.20 0.81
N ALA A 354 0.47 -19.56 1.49
CA ALA A 354 0.37 -18.10 1.53
C ALA A 354 1.64 -17.46 2.11
N LEU A 355 2.18 -18.03 3.18
CA LEU A 355 3.42 -17.56 3.79
C LEU A 355 4.61 -17.78 2.85
N ASP A 356 4.72 -18.95 2.22
CA ASP A 356 5.79 -19.24 1.27
C ASP A 356 5.76 -18.29 0.06
N LYS A 357 4.57 -18.01 -0.48
CA LYS A 357 4.41 -17.04 -1.58
C LYS A 357 4.71 -15.61 -1.18
N ALA A 358 4.40 -15.21 0.05
CA ALA A 358 4.81 -13.91 0.56
C ALA A 358 6.34 -13.83 0.74
N ILE A 359 6.99 -14.91 1.20
CA ILE A 359 8.45 -14.95 1.33
C ILE A 359 9.12 -14.88 -0.05
N GLU A 360 8.62 -15.64 -1.03
CA GLU A 360 9.10 -15.61 -2.41
C GLU A 360 8.98 -14.22 -3.06
N SER A 361 7.98 -13.41 -2.66
CA SER A 361 7.81 -12.06 -3.17
C SER A 361 8.82 -11.06 -2.63
N MET A 362 9.53 -11.41 -1.55
CA MET A 362 10.48 -10.55 -0.82
C MET A 362 9.85 -9.23 -0.34
N ASP A 363 8.52 -9.17 -0.25
CA ASP A 363 7.79 -8.02 0.28
C ASP A 363 7.58 -8.20 1.78
N SER A 364 8.41 -7.51 2.58
CA SER A 364 8.35 -7.58 4.05
C SER A 364 6.99 -7.21 4.61
N ASP A 365 6.23 -6.30 3.97
CA ASP A 365 4.90 -5.91 4.44
C ASP A 365 3.90 -7.02 4.20
N LEU A 366 3.95 -7.65 3.01
CA LEU A 366 3.11 -8.81 2.70
C LEU A 366 3.42 -10.01 3.59
N VAL A 367 4.69 -10.29 3.87
CA VAL A 367 5.10 -11.34 4.81
C VAL A 367 4.58 -11.03 6.21
N PHE A 368 4.76 -9.79 6.67
CA PHE A 368 4.29 -9.39 8.00
C PHE A 368 2.76 -9.44 8.11
N TYR A 369 2.03 -9.05 7.06
CA TYR A 369 0.59 -9.19 6.96
C TYR A 369 0.13 -10.64 7.15
N VAL A 370 0.76 -11.60 6.46
CA VAL A 370 0.47 -13.03 6.65
C VAL A 370 0.78 -13.46 8.07
N LEU A 371 1.93 -13.08 8.61
CA LEU A 371 2.34 -13.47 9.96
C LEU A 371 1.39 -12.96 11.04
N LEU A 372 0.89 -11.73 10.93
CA LEU A 372 -0.11 -11.18 11.84
C LEU A 372 -1.44 -11.94 11.73
N HIS A 373 -1.85 -12.30 10.51
CA HIS A 373 -3.04 -13.11 10.29
C HIS A 373 -2.91 -14.49 10.95
N LEU A 374 -1.78 -15.18 10.73
CA LEU A 374 -1.50 -16.49 11.32
C LEU A 374 -1.39 -16.43 12.85
N LYS A 375 -0.73 -15.41 13.42
CA LYS A 375 -0.64 -15.21 14.88
C LYS A 375 -2.03 -15.08 15.52
N LYS A 376 -2.98 -14.46 14.82
CA LYS A 376 -4.36 -14.30 15.31
C LYS A 376 -5.20 -15.57 15.16
N LYS A 377 -5.00 -16.31 14.07
CA LYS A 377 -5.78 -17.51 13.72
C LYS A 377 -5.32 -18.75 14.48
N LEU A 378 -4.01 -18.95 14.62
CA LEU A 378 -3.41 -20.19 15.12
C LEU A 378 -3.08 -20.12 16.61
N THR A 379 -2.94 -21.29 17.23
CA THR A 379 -2.31 -21.36 18.56
C THR A 379 -0.84 -20.97 18.46
N ILE A 380 -0.28 -20.45 19.57
CA ILE A 380 1.10 -19.99 19.58
C ILE A 380 2.11 -21.09 19.22
N ALA A 381 1.87 -22.33 19.66
CA ALA A 381 2.72 -23.47 19.34
C ALA A 381 2.66 -23.84 17.84
N THR A 382 1.47 -23.84 17.24
CA THR A 382 1.33 -24.10 15.80
C THR A 382 1.98 -22.98 14.98
N PHE A 383 1.81 -21.73 15.40
CA PHE A 383 2.41 -20.57 14.76
C PHE A 383 3.94 -20.65 14.76
N PHE A 384 4.55 -20.92 15.92
CA PHE A 384 6.00 -21.09 16.04
C PHE A 384 6.54 -22.25 15.21
N ARG A 385 5.84 -23.40 15.18
CA ARG A 385 6.19 -24.51 14.29
C ARG A 385 6.27 -24.08 12.81
N ILE A 386 5.29 -23.31 12.33
CA ILE A 386 5.24 -22.88 10.93
C ILE A 386 6.37 -21.92 10.58
N ILE A 387 6.70 -20.97 11.48
CA ILE A 387 7.74 -19.97 11.19
C ILE A 387 9.17 -20.49 11.39
N ASN A 388 9.38 -21.56 12.18
CA ASN A 388 10.73 -22.05 12.50
C ASN A 388 11.49 -22.53 11.26
N ASP A 389 10.78 -23.21 10.34
CA ASP A 389 11.35 -23.68 9.08
C ASP A 389 11.60 -22.54 8.06
N ARG A 390 11.26 -21.28 8.41
CA ARG A 390 11.23 -20.13 7.50
C ARG A 390 12.02 -18.95 8.10
N PRO A 391 13.34 -18.87 7.84
CA PRO A 391 14.23 -17.89 8.50
C PRO A 391 13.81 -16.43 8.37
N LEU A 392 13.29 -16.02 7.20
CA LEU A 392 12.81 -14.65 6.98
C LEU A 392 11.61 -14.34 7.88
N ALA A 393 10.60 -15.21 7.90
CA ALA A 393 9.43 -15.09 8.76
C ALA A 393 9.81 -15.06 10.25
N TYR A 394 10.69 -15.98 10.66
CA TYR A 394 11.23 -16.03 12.01
C TYR A 394 11.89 -14.71 12.41
N SER A 395 12.81 -14.20 11.59
CA SER A 395 13.55 -12.98 11.87
C SER A 395 12.67 -11.72 11.96
N LEU A 396 11.60 -11.66 11.16
CA LEU A 396 10.63 -10.57 11.19
C LEU A 396 9.81 -10.58 12.50
N ILE A 397 9.33 -11.75 12.92
CA ILE A 397 8.65 -11.91 14.22
C ILE A 397 9.60 -11.60 15.38
N GLU A 398 10.82 -12.11 15.35
CA GLU A 398 11.82 -11.86 16.39
C GLU A 398 12.11 -10.35 16.53
N THR A 399 12.29 -9.66 15.41
CA THR A 399 12.58 -8.22 15.40
C THR A 399 11.37 -7.40 15.86
N SER A 400 10.16 -7.77 15.42
CA SER A 400 8.91 -7.12 15.84
C SER A 400 8.66 -7.29 17.34
N ALA A 401 8.81 -8.51 17.86
CA ALA A 401 8.54 -8.87 19.24
C ALA A 401 9.47 -8.14 20.22
N ARG A 402 10.75 -7.90 19.86
CA ARG A 402 11.70 -7.15 20.69
C ARG A 402 11.19 -5.75 21.11
N ASN A 403 10.36 -5.12 20.30
CA ASN A 403 9.86 -3.76 20.56
C ASN A 403 8.42 -3.74 21.11
N ILE A 404 7.61 -4.72 20.77
CA ILE A 404 6.16 -4.69 21.01
C ILE A 404 5.72 -5.69 22.08
N ASP A 405 6.31 -6.89 22.11
CA ASP A 405 5.77 -8.04 22.83
C ASP A 405 6.91 -8.93 23.35
N THR A 406 7.45 -8.58 24.52
CA THR A 406 8.58 -9.29 25.14
C THR A 406 8.21 -10.67 25.67
N GLU A 407 6.94 -10.92 26.01
CA GLU A 407 6.47 -12.25 26.44
C GLU A 407 6.48 -13.22 25.26
N LEU A 408 5.97 -12.81 24.09
CA LEU A 408 6.07 -13.59 22.86
C LEU A 408 7.52 -13.97 22.53
N LEU A 409 8.46 -13.05 22.73
CA LEU A 409 9.87 -13.28 22.47
C LEU A 409 10.47 -14.34 23.42
N LYS A 410 10.05 -14.37 24.69
CA LYS A 410 10.45 -15.41 25.64
C LYS A 410 9.90 -16.77 25.24
N ASP A 411 8.63 -16.83 24.87
CA ASP A 411 7.99 -18.08 24.43
C ASP A 411 8.66 -18.63 23.17
N LEU A 412 9.01 -17.75 22.22
CA LEU A 412 9.74 -18.10 21.00
C LEU A 412 11.10 -18.75 21.33
N TYR A 413 11.92 -18.06 22.12
CA TYR A 413 13.24 -18.59 22.51
C TYR A 413 13.15 -19.84 23.38
N TYR A 414 12.09 -19.99 24.17
CA TYR A 414 11.85 -21.19 24.96
C TYR A 414 11.55 -22.41 24.06
N GLN A 415 10.73 -22.25 23.03
CA GLN A 415 10.41 -23.35 22.12
C GLN A 415 11.62 -23.80 21.29
N ASP A 416 12.51 -22.88 20.93
CA ASP A 416 13.73 -23.18 20.16
C ASP A 416 14.94 -23.57 21.02
N ASP A 417 14.77 -23.75 22.34
CA ASP A 417 15.85 -24.02 23.31
C ASP A 417 16.99 -22.99 23.30
N ARG A 418 16.71 -21.75 22.87
CA ARG A 418 17.66 -20.62 22.83
C ARG A 418 17.78 -19.93 24.19
N LYS A 419 18.34 -20.65 25.17
CA LYS A 419 18.43 -20.21 26.58
C LYS A 419 19.21 -18.91 26.77
N SER A 420 20.29 -18.71 26.02
CA SER A 420 21.10 -17.48 26.05
C SER A 420 20.29 -16.25 25.65
N ASP A 421 19.55 -16.33 24.54
CA ASP A 421 18.71 -15.25 24.06
C ASP A 421 17.54 -14.96 25.00
N GLY A 422 16.89 -16.01 25.52
CA GLY A 422 15.87 -15.87 26.57
C GLY A 422 16.41 -15.18 27.83
N ALA A 423 17.61 -15.54 28.28
CA ALA A 423 18.25 -14.90 29.43
C ALA A 423 18.61 -13.43 29.16
N ASN A 424 19.03 -13.10 27.93
CA ASN A 424 19.31 -11.73 27.52
C ASN A 424 18.05 -10.84 27.53
N VAL A 425 16.88 -11.38 27.18
CA VAL A 425 15.60 -10.65 27.31
C VAL A 425 15.33 -10.31 28.77
N ILE A 426 15.45 -11.30 29.66
CA ILE A 426 15.22 -11.12 31.11
C ILE A 426 16.25 -10.14 31.71
N LEU A 427 17.51 -10.21 31.26
CA LEU A 427 18.56 -9.28 31.66
C LEU A 427 18.22 -7.84 31.26
N ARG A 428 17.77 -7.61 30.02
CA ARG A 428 17.31 -6.28 29.58
C ARG A 428 16.15 -5.77 30.43
N GLU A 429 15.17 -6.63 30.75
CA GLU A 429 14.07 -6.27 31.65
C GLU A 429 14.57 -5.86 33.03
N SER A 430 15.59 -6.54 33.57
CA SER A 430 16.19 -6.21 34.87
C SER A 430 16.83 -4.81 34.88
N LEU A 431 17.51 -4.44 33.79
CA LEU A 431 18.16 -3.13 33.65
C LEU A 431 17.15 -1.98 33.59
N MET A 432 15.93 -2.24 33.11
CA MET A 432 14.85 -1.26 33.07
C MET A 432 14.08 -1.13 34.39
N GLN A 433 14.31 -2.00 35.39
CA GLN A 433 13.62 -1.92 36.68
C GLN A 433 14.19 -0.81 37.54
N GLU A 434 13.34 0.05 38.09
CA GLU A 434 13.71 1.05 39.10
C GLU A 434 13.82 0.44 40.51
N ASN A 435 12.97 -0.52 40.82
CA ASN A 435 12.98 -1.19 42.11
C ASN A 435 14.13 -2.20 42.20
N PHE A 436 14.94 -2.08 43.26
CA PHE A 436 16.11 -2.94 43.45
C PHE A 436 15.76 -4.42 43.62
N THR A 437 14.69 -4.73 44.37
CA THR A 437 14.28 -6.11 44.62
C THR A 437 13.83 -6.79 43.33
N THR A 438 13.00 -6.11 42.52
CA THR A 438 12.53 -6.66 41.24
C THR A 438 13.68 -6.83 40.25
N ARG A 439 14.64 -5.90 40.22
CA ARG A 439 15.87 -6.01 39.43
C ARG A 439 16.64 -7.28 39.78
N ILE A 440 16.87 -7.53 41.07
CA ILE A 440 17.59 -8.72 41.55
C ILE A 440 16.83 -10.01 41.22
N ASP A 441 15.50 -10.04 41.39
CA ASP A 441 14.71 -11.23 41.10
C ASP A 441 14.72 -11.59 39.61
N LYS A 442 14.71 -10.59 38.72
CA LYS A 442 14.90 -10.81 37.28
C LYS A 442 16.29 -11.36 36.95
N LEU A 443 17.36 -10.82 37.56
CA LEU A 443 18.72 -11.36 37.38
C LEU A 443 18.84 -12.80 37.87
N LYS A 444 18.20 -13.16 38.99
CA LYS A 444 18.14 -14.55 39.47
C LYS A 444 17.42 -15.46 38.48
N LEU A 445 16.33 -14.99 37.88
CA LEU A 445 15.59 -15.74 36.85
C LEU A 445 16.46 -15.98 35.61
N ALA A 446 17.17 -14.96 35.12
CA ALA A 446 18.10 -15.08 34.00
C ALA A 446 19.24 -16.08 34.31
N SER A 447 19.84 -16.00 35.50
CA SER A 447 20.88 -16.95 35.92
C SER A 447 20.35 -18.38 36.01
N LYS A 448 19.14 -18.57 36.56
CA LYS A 448 18.50 -19.89 36.66
C LYS A 448 18.29 -20.53 35.28
N LEU A 449 17.89 -19.75 34.28
CA LEU A 449 17.68 -20.26 32.91
C LEU A 449 18.99 -20.79 32.28
N LEU A 450 20.13 -20.19 32.62
CA LEU A 450 21.44 -20.57 32.08
C LEU A 450 22.14 -21.67 32.88
N LYS A 451 21.76 -21.86 34.15
CA LYS A 451 22.44 -22.73 35.12
C LYS A 451 22.53 -24.20 34.70
N ASP A 452 21.53 -24.68 33.96
CA ASP A 452 21.46 -26.07 33.53
C ASP A 452 22.32 -26.35 32.27
N SER A 453 22.85 -25.32 31.60
CA SER A 453 23.72 -25.47 30.43
C SER A 453 25.19 -25.33 30.80
N LYS A 454 25.99 -26.36 30.49
CA LYS A 454 27.46 -26.31 30.65
C LYS A 454 28.11 -25.25 29.75
N GLU A 455 27.48 -24.92 28.62
CA GLU A 455 27.97 -23.90 27.69
C GLU A 455 27.86 -22.49 28.29
N HIS A 456 26.78 -22.22 29.03
CA HIS A 456 26.50 -20.90 29.61
C HIS A 456 26.95 -20.77 31.08
N ALA A 457 27.85 -21.63 31.54
CA ALA A 457 28.36 -21.61 32.92
C ALA A 457 29.07 -20.28 33.26
N LEU A 458 29.80 -19.70 32.30
CA LEU A 458 30.45 -18.40 32.48
C LEU A 458 29.43 -17.27 32.63
N ASP A 459 28.40 -17.26 31.80
CA ASP A 459 27.35 -16.24 31.82
C ASP A 459 26.51 -16.31 33.10
N SER A 460 26.16 -17.52 33.54
CA SER A 460 25.47 -17.76 34.83
C SER A 460 26.33 -17.28 36.00
N SER A 461 27.63 -17.59 36.01
CA SER A 461 28.57 -17.10 37.03
C SER A 461 28.69 -15.57 37.03
N ALA A 462 28.73 -14.94 35.85
CA ALA A 462 28.79 -13.48 35.72
C ALA A 462 27.52 -12.79 36.24
N LEU A 463 26.34 -13.38 36.01
CA LEU A 463 25.08 -12.90 36.58
C LEU A 463 25.04 -13.07 38.11
N GLU A 464 25.52 -14.20 38.64
CA GLU A 464 25.64 -14.40 40.10
C GLU A 464 26.62 -13.39 40.74
N GLU A 465 27.75 -13.11 40.10
CA GLU A 465 28.68 -12.05 40.55
C GLU A 465 28.05 -10.66 40.49
N SER A 466 27.25 -10.37 39.47
CA SER A 466 26.53 -9.09 39.32
C SER A 466 25.49 -8.89 40.42
N ILE A 467 24.70 -9.94 40.73
CA ILE A 467 23.74 -9.95 41.85
C ILE A 467 24.49 -9.67 43.16
N LYS A 468 25.59 -10.38 43.39
CA LYS A 468 26.41 -10.22 44.60
C LYS A 468 26.96 -8.79 44.74
N LEU A 469 27.45 -8.20 43.65
CA LEU A 469 27.98 -6.84 43.65
C LEU A 469 26.89 -5.83 43.98
N LEU A 470 25.72 -5.94 43.36
CA LEU A 470 24.58 -5.05 43.61
C LEU A 470 24.13 -5.13 45.07
N THR A 471 24.05 -6.32 45.66
CA THR A 471 23.69 -6.49 47.08
C THR A 471 24.73 -5.88 48.02
N ILE A 472 26.03 -6.02 47.70
CA ILE A 472 27.08 -5.35 48.47
C ILE A 472 26.96 -3.83 48.33
N GLN A 473 26.70 -3.31 47.13
CA GLN A 473 26.53 -1.87 46.89
C GLN A 473 25.33 -1.30 47.65
N GLU A 474 24.19 -1.99 47.67
CA GLU A 474 23.01 -1.59 48.45
C GLU A 474 23.35 -1.52 49.95
N SER A 475 24.11 -2.50 50.47
CA SER A 475 24.59 -2.44 51.86
C SER A 475 25.54 -1.28 52.12
N LEU A 476 26.38 -0.91 51.13
CA LEU A 476 27.30 0.22 51.24
C LEU A 476 26.57 1.56 51.24
N GLU A 477 25.51 1.73 50.45
CA GLU A 477 24.69 2.96 50.47
C GLU A 477 23.98 3.15 51.81
N ARG A 478 23.59 2.05 52.47
CA ARG A 478 23.03 2.10 53.83
C ARG A 478 24.05 2.48 54.90
N ASP A 479 25.28 2.00 54.74
CA ASP A 479 26.36 2.18 55.72
C ASP A 479 27.17 3.48 55.52
N VAL A 480 27.27 3.97 54.29
CA VAL A 480 28.04 5.15 53.88
C VAL A 480 27.03 6.19 53.40
N PHE A 481 26.54 6.98 54.36
CA PHE A 481 25.49 7.98 54.13
C PHE A 481 25.91 8.99 53.04
N GLU A 482 24.94 9.46 52.24
CA GLU A 482 25.11 10.46 51.16
C GLU A 482 25.94 10.03 49.93
N GLU A 483 26.30 8.75 49.79
CA GLU A 483 27.07 8.27 48.63
C GLU A 483 26.34 7.16 47.85
N THR A 484 26.35 7.26 46.52
CA THR A 484 25.75 6.26 45.62
C THR A 484 26.77 5.20 45.17
N PHE A 485 26.43 3.92 45.32
CA PHE A 485 27.25 2.79 44.90
C PHE A 485 26.54 1.87 43.92
N VAL A 486 25.22 1.75 44.00
CA VAL A 486 24.44 0.79 43.19
C VAL A 486 24.58 1.12 41.71
N GLY A 487 24.99 0.12 40.92
CA GLY A 487 25.17 0.22 39.47
C GLY A 487 26.59 0.57 39.03
N LEU A 488 27.51 0.85 39.97
CA LEU A 488 28.93 1.01 39.64
C LEU A 488 29.55 -0.33 39.24
N SER A 489 30.59 -0.30 38.41
CA SER A 489 31.40 -1.49 38.17
C SER A 489 32.16 -1.90 39.43
N LEU A 490 32.64 -3.15 39.49
CA LEU A 490 33.51 -3.62 40.59
C LEU A 490 34.74 -2.70 40.76
N ASN A 491 35.30 -2.24 39.65
CA ASN A 491 36.47 -1.36 39.66
C ASN A 491 36.13 0.01 40.24
N ASP A 492 35.03 0.61 39.79
CA ASP A 492 34.59 1.93 40.24
C ASP A 492 34.15 1.91 41.69
N THR A 493 33.57 0.80 42.16
CA THR A 493 33.22 0.57 43.56
C THR A 493 34.48 0.61 44.44
N ILE A 494 35.54 -0.11 44.05
CA ILE A 494 36.82 -0.13 44.77
C ILE A 494 37.50 1.24 44.71
N PHE A 495 37.49 1.89 43.54
CA PHE A 495 38.04 3.24 43.37
C PHE A 495 37.35 4.24 44.30
N LYS A 496 36.01 4.25 44.31
CA LYS A 496 35.20 5.15 45.13
C LYS A 496 35.43 4.89 46.63
N LEU A 497 35.43 3.63 47.07
CA LEU A 497 35.75 3.27 48.46
C LEU A 497 37.15 3.74 48.87
N THR A 498 38.14 3.57 47.99
CA THR A 498 39.52 4.03 48.24
C THR A 498 39.57 5.55 48.34
N ARG A 499 38.89 6.26 47.43
CA ARG A 499 38.82 7.74 47.42
C ARG A 499 38.14 8.29 48.67
N LEU A 500 37.19 7.56 49.25
CA LEU A 500 36.52 7.92 50.51
C LEU A 500 37.30 7.48 51.76
N GLY A 501 38.37 6.69 51.62
CA GLY A 501 39.20 6.22 52.74
C GLY A 501 38.76 4.92 53.40
N PHE A 502 37.78 4.20 52.83
CA PHE A 502 37.30 2.92 53.35
C PHE A 502 38.17 1.74 52.87
N HIS A 503 39.48 1.80 53.13
CA HIS A 503 40.47 0.82 52.67
C HIS A 503 40.19 -0.63 53.11
N PRO A 504 39.73 -0.91 54.34
CA PRO A 504 39.38 -2.28 54.74
C PRO A 504 38.22 -2.86 53.92
N ARG A 505 37.23 -2.03 53.57
CA ARG A 505 36.07 -2.44 52.75
C ARG A 505 36.51 -2.71 51.31
N ALA A 506 37.36 -1.85 50.74
CA ALA A 506 37.94 -2.08 49.41
C ALA A 506 38.74 -3.39 49.33
N ASN A 507 39.54 -3.70 50.37
CA ASN A 507 40.27 -4.96 50.47
C ASN A 507 39.35 -6.18 50.61
N LYS A 508 38.25 -6.06 51.36
CA LYS A 508 37.23 -7.13 51.49
C LYS A 508 36.57 -7.43 50.15
N ILE A 509 36.18 -6.40 49.39
CA ILE A 509 35.58 -6.59 48.06
C ILE A 509 36.58 -7.25 47.10
N ARG A 510 37.86 -6.85 47.13
CA ARG A 510 38.91 -7.50 46.33
C ARG A 510 38.99 -9.00 46.59
N SER A 511 39.02 -9.44 47.86
CA SER A 511 39.12 -10.87 48.19
C SER A 511 37.84 -11.62 47.81
N GLU A 512 36.69 -11.00 47.99
CA GLU A 512 35.38 -11.59 47.76
C GLU A 512 35.04 -11.82 46.27
N PHE A 513 35.60 -10.99 45.38
CA PHE A 513 35.50 -11.14 43.91
C PHE A 513 36.78 -11.69 43.27
N LYS A 514 37.76 -12.15 44.07
CA LYS A 514 39.05 -12.70 43.59
C LYS A 514 39.73 -11.79 42.56
N MET A 515 39.68 -10.47 42.76
CA MET A 515 40.22 -9.51 41.80
C MET A 515 41.74 -9.68 41.66
N PRO A 516 42.28 -9.73 40.43
CA PRO A 516 43.72 -9.83 40.21
C PRO A 516 44.50 -8.69 40.88
N ASP A 517 45.60 -9.05 41.55
CA ASP A 517 46.43 -8.12 42.32
C ASP A 517 46.90 -6.91 41.51
N LYS A 518 47.33 -7.14 40.27
CA LYS A 518 47.76 -6.08 39.35
C LYS A 518 46.64 -5.05 39.11
N ARG A 519 45.39 -5.50 38.94
CA ARG A 519 44.22 -4.64 38.71
C ARG A 519 43.90 -3.84 39.97
N PHE A 520 43.84 -4.51 41.11
CA PHE A 520 43.54 -3.86 42.40
C PHE A 520 44.56 -2.76 42.73
N TRP A 521 45.85 -3.03 42.54
CA TRP A 521 46.93 -2.07 42.83
C TRP A 521 46.84 -0.80 41.96
N TRP A 522 46.51 -0.94 40.68
CA TRP A 522 46.26 0.21 39.80
C TRP A 522 45.09 1.07 40.27
N ILE A 523 43.96 0.44 40.57
CA ILE A 523 42.74 1.13 41.01
C ILE A 523 43.00 1.84 42.33
N LYS A 524 43.63 1.14 43.29
CA LYS A 524 43.91 1.68 44.61
C LYS A 524 44.95 2.81 44.56
N LEU A 525 46.01 2.69 43.76
CA LEU A 525 46.97 3.79 43.56
C LEU A 525 46.26 5.05 43.04
N ARG A 526 45.46 4.93 41.99
CA ARG A 526 44.70 6.06 41.43
C ARG A 526 43.72 6.64 42.45
N GLY A 527 43.05 5.80 43.24
CA GLY A 527 42.15 6.23 44.31
C GLY A 527 42.86 7.03 45.40
N LEU A 528 44.03 6.56 45.86
CA LEU A 528 44.87 7.23 46.86
C LEU A 528 45.41 8.56 46.34
N VAL A 529 45.87 8.61 45.08
CA VAL A 529 46.34 9.84 44.43
C VAL A 529 45.19 10.84 44.29
N ALA A 530 44.01 10.41 43.86
CA ALA A 530 42.83 11.25 43.74
C ALA A 530 42.40 11.84 45.10
N LYS A 531 42.51 11.07 46.18
CA LYS A 531 42.26 11.53 47.55
C LYS A 531 43.40 12.40 48.12
N ARG A 532 44.58 12.40 47.47
CA ARG A 532 45.84 12.99 47.99
C ARG A 532 46.31 12.37 49.31
N GLU A 533 46.05 11.07 49.50
CA GLU A 533 46.46 10.32 50.70
C GLU A 533 47.91 9.83 50.57
N TRP A 534 48.83 10.79 50.54
CA TRP A 534 50.26 10.55 50.28
C TRP A 534 50.92 9.62 51.31
N ALA A 535 50.49 9.67 52.56
CA ALA A 535 51.04 8.84 53.64
C ALA A 535 50.89 7.34 53.33
N GLU A 536 49.75 6.91 52.78
CA GLU A 536 49.54 5.51 52.45
C GLU A 536 50.33 5.09 51.20
N ILE A 537 50.53 6.00 50.25
CA ILE A 537 51.41 5.77 49.09
C ILE A 537 52.87 5.63 49.54
N GLU A 538 53.32 6.46 50.48
CA GLU A 538 54.65 6.36 51.09
C GLU A 538 54.84 5.03 51.83
N GLU A 539 53.83 4.52 52.55
CA GLU A 539 53.91 3.19 53.16
C GLU A 539 54.15 2.08 52.14
N TRP A 540 53.56 2.18 50.94
CA TRP A 540 53.80 1.20 49.87
C TRP A 540 55.24 1.23 49.38
N SER A 541 55.93 2.37 49.50
CA SER A 541 57.36 2.47 49.17
C SER A 541 58.24 1.59 50.06
N LYS A 542 57.77 1.17 51.24
CA LYS A 542 58.52 0.26 52.14
C LYS A 542 58.46 -1.21 51.68
N LEU A 543 57.52 -1.56 50.80
CA LEU A 543 57.37 -2.92 50.29
C LEU A 543 58.48 -3.26 49.27
N LYS A 544 58.96 -4.52 49.27
CA LYS A 544 60.06 -4.94 48.39
C LYS A 544 59.66 -4.99 46.91
N THR A 545 58.45 -5.42 46.61
CA THR A 545 57.95 -5.66 45.25
C THR A 545 56.56 -5.08 45.06
N SER A 546 56.26 -4.63 43.83
CA SER A 546 54.94 -4.16 43.42
C SER A 546 54.45 -4.99 42.22
N PRO A 547 53.22 -5.53 42.24
CA PRO A 547 52.63 -6.26 41.11
C PRO A 547 52.50 -5.43 39.82
N ILE A 548 52.49 -4.10 39.93
CA ILE A 548 52.42 -3.17 38.79
C ILE A 548 53.77 -2.52 38.47
N GLY A 549 54.84 -2.88 39.20
CA GLY A 549 56.11 -2.14 39.18
C GLY A 549 56.04 -0.83 39.98
N TRP A 550 57.15 -0.11 40.03
CA TRP A 550 57.26 1.16 40.77
C TRP A 550 57.16 2.40 39.89
N GLU A 551 57.32 2.23 38.58
CA GLU A 551 57.19 3.30 37.60
C GLU A 551 55.78 3.93 37.57
N PRO A 552 54.68 3.15 37.61
CA PRO A 552 53.34 3.72 37.77
C PRO A 552 53.17 4.67 38.96
N PHE A 553 53.81 4.36 40.09
CA PHE A 553 53.73 5.19 41.30
C PHE A 553 54.39 6.54 41.09
N PHE A 554 55.55 6.54 40.45
CA PHE A 554 56.23 7.77 40.07
C PHE A 554 55.34 8.63 39.15
N ASN A 555 54.84 8.04 38.06
CA ASN A 555 54.07 8.78 37.05
C ASN A 555 52.77 9.36 37.63
N GLU A 556 52.01 8.59 38.39
CA GLU A 556 50.73 9.03 38.99
C GLU A 556 50.95 10.05 40.13
N CYS A 557 52.04 9.94 40.91
CA CYS A 557 52.35 10.96 41.93
C CYS A 557 52.87 12.26 41.32
N LEU A 558 53.67 12.16 40.25
CA LEU A 558 54.20 13.32 39.52
C LEU A 558 53.09 14.07 38.80
N SER A 559 52.16 13.37 38.13
CA SER A 559 51.02 13.97 37.43
C SER A 559 50.10 14.74 38.39
N ALA A 560 49.98 14.27 39.63
CA ALA A 560 49.25 14.94 40.70
C ALA A 560 50.06 16.04 41.42
N GLY A 561 51.27 16.34 40.97
CA GLY A 561 52.10 17.46 41.42
C GLY A 561 52.93 17.20 42.67
N ASN A 562 52.94 15.98 43.21
CA ASN A 562 53.74 15.65 44.40
C ASN A 562 55.10 15.05 44.01
N THR A 563 56.04 15.94 43.65
CA THR A 563 57.41 15.56 43.28
C THR A 563 58.18 14.90 44.43
N LYS A 564 57.85 15.22 45.70
CA LYS A 564 58.50 14.62 46.87
C LYS A 564 58.20 13.12 46.95
N VAL A 565 56.92 12.75 46.91
CA VAL A 565 56.49 11.34 46.97
C VAL A 565 56.89 10.58 45.71
N ALA A 566 56.75 11.19 44.53
CA ALA A 566 57.16 10.59 43.26
C ALA A 566 58.65 10.17 43.30
N SER A 567 59.50 11.03 43.86
CA SER A 567 60.94 10.80 43.93
C SER A 567 61.36 9.56 44.74
N ILE A 568 60.51 9.10 45.67
CA ILE A 568 60.78 7.91 46.51
C ILE A 568 60.82 6.63 45.66
N PHE A 569 60.08 6.61 44.55
CA PHE A 569 59.94 5.42 43.71
C PHE A 569 61.03 5.28 42.64
N ILE A 570 61.76 6.35 42.30
CA ILE A 570 62.78 6.34 41.23
C ILE A 570 63.89 5.30 41.49
N PRO A 571 64.50 5.18 42.70
CA PRO A 571 65.50 4.15 42.98
C PRO A 571 64.96 2.71 42.87
N LYS A 572 63.64 2.55 42.97
CA LYS A 572 62.96 1.25 42.96
C LYS A 572 62.64 0.76 41.54
N CYS A 573 62.68 1.65 40.54
CA CYS A 573 62.50 1.32 39.13
C CYS A 573 63.76 0.66 38.52
N ARG A 574 64.17 -0.50 39.06
CA ARG A 574 65.39 -1.22 38.62
C ARG A 574 65.28 -1.82 37.22
N ASN A 575 64.08 -1.88 36.66
CA ASN A 575 63.80 -2.30 35.30
C ASN A 575 64.11 -1.22 34.25
N LEU A 576 64.24 0.05 34.66
CA LEU A 576 64.51 1.17 33.77
C LEU A 576 66.00 1.42 33.62
N GLY A 577 66.39 1.92 32.45
CA GLY A 577 67.78 2.28 32.17
C GLY A 577 68.23 3.49 33.00
N PRO A 578 69.55 3.67 33.24
CA PRO A 578 70.05 4.84 33.96
C PRO A 578 69.62 6.18 33.34
N ALA A 579 69.58 6.28 32.01
CA ALA A 579 69.12 7.46 31.28
C ALA A 579 67.66 7.86 31.60
N GLU A 580 66.77 6.88 31.73
CA GLU A 580 65.36 7.12 32.06
C GLU A 580 65.21 7.58 33.50
N ARG A 581 65.95 6.97 34.44
CA ARG A 581 65.95 7.39 35.85
C ARG A 581 66.52 8.78 36.04
N ILE A 582 67.56 9.15 35.28
CA ILE A 582 68.09 10.52 35.24
C ILE A 582 66.99 11.50 34.82
N ASN A 583 66.23 11.18 33.77
CA ASN A 583 65.11 12.01 33.32
C ASN A 583 64.01 12.11 34.39
N MET A 584 63.68 11.01 35.08
CA MET A 584 62.70 11.01 36.18
C MET A 584 63.12 11.92 37.35
N TRP A 585 64.42 11.92 37.71
CA TRP A 585 64.95 12.84 38.73
C TRP A 585 64.88 14.30 38.29
N VAL A 586 65.14 14.59 37.01
CA VAL A 586 65.00 15.93 36.42
C VAL A 586 63.54 16.39 36.45
N GLN A 587 62.59 15.53 36.11
CA GLN A 587 61.15 15.83 36.17
C GLN A 587 60.66 16.13 37.60
N CYS A 588 61.28 15.54 38.62
CA CYS A 588 61.03 15.89 40.02
C CYS A 588 61.74 17.18 40.50
N GLY A 589 62.52 17.84 39.64
CA GLY A 589 63.34 19.01 39.99
C GLY A 589 64.55 18.68 40.87
N MET A 590 64.92 17.41 41.02
CA MET A 590 66.01 16.96 41.88
C MET A 590 67.30 16.72 41.08
N ILE A 591 67.89 17.81 40.60
CA ILE A 591 69.03 17.80 39.68
C ILE A 591 70.29 17.16 40.28
N VAL A 592 70.54 17.35 41.58
CA VAL A 592 71.69 16.74 42.28
C VAL A 592 71.61 15.21 42.24
N LYS A 593 70.43 14.64 42.54
CA LYS A 593 70.20 13.19 42.49
C LYS A 593 70.25 12.63 41.08
N ALA A 594 69.80 13.41 40.08
CA ALA A 594 70.00 13.07 38.67
C ALA A 594 71.50 12.95 38.32
N GLY A 595 72.32 13.86 38.87
CA GLY A 595 73.78 13.81 38.73
C GLY A 595 74.42 12.61 39.44
N GLU A 596 73.95 12.23 40.63
CA GLU A 596 74.42 11.03 41.34
C GLU A 596 74.12 9.76 40.54
N GLU A 597 72.93 9.68 39.92
CA GLU A 597 72.52 8.55 39.07
C GLU A 597 73.38 8.48 37.78
N ALA A 598 73.67 9.63 37.16
CA ALA A 598 74.56 9.72 36.00
C ALA A 598 76.02 9.37 36.33
N LEU A 599 76.48 9.76 37.52
CA LEU A 599 77.80 9.39 38.04
C LEU A 599 77.92 7.89 38.24
N LEU A 600 76.90 7.24 38.83
CA LEU A 600 76.85 5.79 39.01
C LEU A 600 76.84 5.04 37.65
N ALA A 601 76.18 5.60 36.65
CA ALA A 601 76.14 5.06 35.29
C ALA A 601 77.42 5.30 34.46
N LYS A 602 78.37 6.10 34.98
CA LYS A 602 79.56 6.59 34.25
C LYS A 602 79.21 7.36 32.96
N ASP A 603 78.05 8.00 32.91
CA ASP A 603 77.56 8.72 31.74
C ASP A 603 77.95 10.20 31.82
N TYR A 604 79.11 10.53 31.24
CA TYR A 604 79.63 11.90 31.20
C TYR A 604 78.73 12.83 30.36
N THR A 605 78.16 12.32 29.27
CA THR A 605 77.27 13.07 28.38
C THR A 605 75.96 13.47 29.06
N ALA A 606 75.39 12.60 29.91
CA ALA A 606 74.23 12.93 30.72
C ALA A 606 74.54 13.99 31.77
N LEU A 607 75.71 13.93 32.42
CA LEU A 607 76.16 14.96 33.38
C LEU A 607 76.36 16.34 32.72
N GLU A 608 76.93 16.36 31.52
CA GLU A 608 77.07 17.59 30.71
C GLU A 608 75.70 18.18 30.35
N GLY A 609 74.72 17.33 29.99
CA GLY A 609 73.35 17.74 29.70
C GLY A 609 72.53 18.21 30.92
N LEU A 610 72.96 17.89 32.15
CA LEU A 610 72.33 18.37 33.39
C LEU A 610 72.83 19.76 33.81
N LEU A 611 74.02 20.19 33.35
CA LEU A 611 74.64 21.46 33.72
C LEU A 611 73.79 22.69 33.37
N PRO A 612 73.15 22.79 32.18
CA PRO A 612 72.26 23.90 31.84
C PRO A 612 70.95 23.90 32.64
N LYS A 613 70.57 22.75 33.20
CA LYS A 613 69.34 22.57 33.99
C LYS A 613 69.57 22.75 35.49
N ALA A 614 70.82 22.91 35.93
CA ALA A 614 71.20 23.06 37.32
C ALA A 614 71.12 24.53 37.77
N THR A 615 70.53 24.76 38.95
CA THR A 615 70.40 26.09 39.54
C THR A 615 70.97 26.12 40.96
N GLY A 616 71.65 27.22 41.32
CA GLY A 616 72.19 27.41 42.68
C GLY A 616 73.25 26.38 43.08
N ALA A 617 73.10 25.78 44.26
CA ALA A 617 74.06 24.84 44.84
C ALA A 617 74.25 23.52 44.06
N ALA A 618 73.36 23.20 43.11
CA ALA A 618 73.47 22.00 42.27
C ALA A 618 74.59 22.11 41.21
N ILE A 619 74.96 23.33 40.80
CA ILE A 619 76.00 23.59 39.78
C ILE A 619 77.38 23.08 40.22
N PRO A 620 77.93 23.49 41.39
CA PRO A 620 79.23 23.00 41.85
C PRO A 620 79.23 21.49 42.13
N GLU A 621 78.11 20.91 42.53
CA GLU A 621 78.00 19.47 42.77
C GLU A 621 78.07 18.66 41.49
N ILE A 622 77.36 19.06 40.42
CA ILE A 622 77.46 18.39 39.12
C ILE A 622 78.87 18.54 38.53
N GLN A 623 79.50 19.72 38.64
CA GLN A 623 80.87 19.93 38.20
C GLN A 623 81.87 19.01 38.93
N LYS A 624 81.68 18.81 40.24
CA LYS A 624 82.47 17.87 41.04
C LYS A 624 82.25 16.41 40.61
N MET A 625 81.02 16.03 40.26
CA MET A 625 80.72 14.70 39.72
C MET A 625 81.35 14.48 38.34
N MET A 626 81.33 15.48 37.45
CA MET A 626 82.00 15.44 36.14
C MET A 626 83.52 15.28 36.27
N GLN A 627 84.15 15.96 37.22
CA GLN A 627 85.60 15.82 37.47
C GLN A 627 85.98 14.39 37.88
N LYS A 628 85.10 13.65 38.57
CA LYS A 628 85.34 12.24 38.96
C LYS A 628 85.28 11.26 37.78
N LEU A 629 84.65 11.64 36.67
CA LEU A 629 84.48 10.79 35.48
C LEU A 629 85.35 11.20 34.30
N ARG A 630 86.17 12.24 34.44
CA ARG A 630 87.15 12.60 33.39
C ARG A 630 88.03 11.37 33.10
N PRO A 631 88.11 10.89 31.84
CA PRO A 631 89.10 9.90 31.50
C PRO A 631 90.47 10.51 31.78
N GLY A 632 91.29 9.80 32.55
CA GLY A 632 92.70 10.16 32.70
C GLY A 632 93.33 10.23 31.31
N ARG A 633 94.01 11.34 31.02
CA ARG A 633 94.99 11.40 29.94
C ARG A 633 96.24 10.65 30.36
#